data_AF-A0A699IL52-F1
#
_entry.id   AF-A0A699IL52-F1
#
_cell.length_a   1.000
_cell.length_b   1.000
_cell.length_c   1.000
_cell.angle_alpha   90.00
_cell.angle_beta   90.00
_cell.angle_gamma   90.00
#
_symmetry.space_group_name_H-M   'P 1'
#
loop_
_entity.id
_entity.type
_entity.pdbx_description
1 polymer ?
#
loop_
_entity_poly.entity_id
_entity_poly.type
_entity_poly.pdbx_seq_one_letter_code
_entity_poly.pdbx_strand_id
1 'polypeptide(L)'
;MNQPKRTSTSAAPAMTQAAIRQLVADSVAAALEAQAANMANTDNTNRNPEPRETPAIRKCSYKEFMSCQPFNFKETEGVVGLIRWFKRTESVFSRSKCTKDCKVKFATGTFTKEALSWWNSFAQPIGIEEAYKIIWGNDLKTYVRRFQELATLCPTMVSDSEKMMEAFIRGLP
;
A
#
# COMPACT_ATOMS: atom_id res chain seq x y z
N MET A 1 65.97 -13.77 -51.12
CA MET A 1 65.10 -12.70 -50.59
C MET A 1 63.76 -13.33 -50.24
N ASN A 2 63.36 -13.31 -48.97
CA ASN A 2 61.98 -13.58 -48.53
C ASN A 2 61.78 -12.85 -47.20
N GLN A 3 60.89 -11.86 -47.18
CA GLN A 3 60.41 -11.18 -45.96
C GLN A 3 59.03 -11.74 -45.59
N PRO A 4 58.75 -12.07 -44.33
CA PRO A 4 57.39 -12.30 -43.89
C PRO A 4 56.72 -10.97 -43.52
N LYS A 5 55.57 -10.77 -44.16
CA LYS A 5 54.54 -9.76 -43.96
C LYS A 5 54.04 -9.76 -42.50
N ARG A 6 54.20 -8.65 -41.78
CA ARG A 6 53.49 -8.42 -40.51
C ARG A 6 52.15 -7.72 -40.80
N THR A 7 51.06 -8.45 -40.63
CA THR A 7 49.71 -7.90 -40.56
C THR A 7 49.42 -7.54 -39.10
N SER A 8 49.39 -6.25 -38.76
CA SER A 8 48.93 -5.77 -37.46
C SER A 8 47.44 -5.43 -37.55
N THR A 9 46.59 -6.39 -37.18
CA THR A 9 45.16 -6.13 -36.93
C THR A 9 45.03 -5.46 -35.57
N SER A 10 44.72 -4.17 -35.56
CA SER A 10 44.29 -3.44 -34.37
C SER A 10 42.86 -3.88 -34.04
N ALA A 11 42.70 -4.66 -32.98
CA ALA A 11 41.38 -4.98 -32.44
C ALA A 11 40.90 -3.78 -31.61
N ALA A 12 39.88 -3.08 -32.13
CA ALA A 12 39.17 -2.06 -31.34
C ALA A 12 38.52 -2.73 -30.11
N PRO A 13 38.58 -2.13 -28.91
CA PRO A 13 37.99 -2.75 -27.72
C PRO A 13 36.48 -2.88 -27.91
N ALA A 14 35.97 -4.10 -27.91
CA ALA A 14 34.53 -4.34 -27.84
C ALA A 14 34.03 -3.78 -26.50
N MET A 15 33.14 -2.77 -26.55
CA MET A 15 32.51 -2.26 -25.34
C MET A 15 31.78 -3.41 -24.64
N THR A 16 32.31 -3.82 -23.49
CA THR A 16 31.76 -4.93 -22.73
C THR A 16 30.50 -4.49 -22.00
N GLN A 17 29.60 -5.43 -21.73
CA GLN A 17 28.41 -5.18 -20.91
C GLN A 17 28.77 -4.57 -19.54
N ALA A 18 29.95 -4.89 -19.00
CA ALA A 18 30.46 -4.32 -17.76
C ALA A 18 30.75 -2.82 -17.89
N ALA A 19 31.37 -2.37 -19.00
CA ALA A 19 31.62 -0.95 -19.25
C ALA A 19 30.31 -0.15 -19.40
N ILE A 20 29.30 -0.74 -20.04
CA ILE A 20 27.97 -0.12 -20.14
C ILE A 20 27.31 0.02 -18.77
N ARG A 21 27.35 -1.04 -17.94
CA ARG A 21 26.80 -1.01 -16.57
C ARG A 21 27.52 0.02 -15.70
N GLN A 22 28.84 0.12 -15.84
CA GLN A 22 29.64 1.10 -15.09
C GLN A 22 29.26 2.53 -15.49
N LEU A 23 29.15 2.80 -16.80
CA LEU A 23 28.78 4.12 -17.30
C LEU A 23 27.37 4.55 -16.86
N VAL A 24 26.43 3.60 -16.79
CA VAL A 24 25.09 3.84 -16.22
C VAL A 24 25.19 4.18 -14.72
N ALA A 25 25.95 3.40 -13.94
CA ALA A 25 26.12 3.65 -12.51
C ALA A 25 26.75 5.02 -12.24
N ASP A 26 27.79 5.39 -12.99
CA ASP A 26 28.49 6.67 -12.85
C ASP A 26 27.56 7.84 -13.24
N SER A 27 26.73 7.67 -14.28
CA SER A 27 25.75 8.69 -14.68
C SER A 27 24.65 8.91 -13.64
N VAL A 28 24.20 7.84 -12.97
CA VAL A 28 23.19 7.93 -11.90
C VAL A 28 23.79 8.58 -10.65
N ALA A 29 25.04 8.23 -10.30
CA ALA A 29 25.75 8.84 -9.19
C ALA A 29 25.96 10.34 -9.42
N ALA A 30 26.42 10.74 -10.61
CA ALA A 30 26.61 12.15 -10.96
C ALA A 30 25.30 12.94 -10.93
N ALA A 31 24.18 12.34 -11.38
CA ALA A 31 22.87 12.98 -11.32
C ALA A 31 22.37 13.19 -9.88
N LEU A 32 22.62 12.22 -8.99
CA LEU A 32 22.28 12.32 -7.56
C LEU A 32 23.11 13.40 -6.86
N GLU A 33 24.41 13.48 -7.14
CA GLU A 33 25.29 14.54 -6.61
C GLU A 33 24.88 15.93 -7.13
N ALA A 34 24.53 16.05 -8.41
CA ALA A 34 24.02 17.30 -8.97
C ALA A 34 22.66 17.69 -8.37
N GLN A 35 21.79 16.72 -8.07
CA GLN A 35 20.53 16.97 -7.38
C GLN A 35 20.77 17.43 -5.94
N ALA A 36 21.73 16.84 -5.23
CA ALA A 36 22.12 17.24 -3.88
C ALA A 36 22.72 18.66 -3.84
N ALA A 37 23.60 19.00 -4.78
CA ALA A 37 24.19 20.33 -4.90
C ALA A 37 23.14 21.41 -5.24
N ASN A 38 22.15 21.08 -6.07
CA ASN A 38 21.05 21.99 -6.40
C ASN A 38 20.12 22.24 -5.20
N MET A 39 19.92 21.26 -4.31
CA MET A 39 19.18 21.45 -3.06
C MET A 39 19.93 22.34 -2.05
N ALA A 40 21.27 22.37 -2.10
CA ALA A 40 22.10 23.20 -1.23
C ALA A 40 22.14 24.68 -1.68
N ASN A 41 21.93 24.97 -2.97
CA ASN A 41 22.06 26.33 -3.53
C ASN A 41 20.76 27.16 -3.50
N THR A 42 19.65 26.60 -3.01
CA THR A 42 18.36 27.30 -2.87
C THR A 42 18.19 28.06 -1.54
N ASP A 43 19.19 28.09 -0.67
CA ASP A 43 19.11 28.77 0.64
C ASP A 43 19.76 30.17 0.57
N ASN A 44 19.19 31.07 -0.25
CA ASN A 44 19.54 32.49 -0.19
C ASN A 44 18.36 33.43 -0.46
N THR A 45 17.43 33.57 0.48
CA THR A 45 16.82 34.87 0.79
C THR A 45 16.30 34.89 2.24
N ASN A 46 17.07 35.58 3.09
CA ASN A 46 16.63 36.49 4.15
C ASN A 46 15.63 35.99 5.24
N ARG A 47 16.18 35.64 6.41
CA ARG A 47 15.72 35.87 7.79
C ARG A 47 14.26 35.52 8.18
N ASN A 48 14.08 34.34 8.76
CA ASN A 48 13.68 34.14 10.17
C ASN A 48 13.84 32.65 10.55
N PRO A 49 14.37 32.27 11.73
CA PRO A 49 14.45 30.87 12.14
C PRO A 49 13.10 30.44 12.75
N GLU A 50 12.09 30.29 11.90
CA GLU A 50 10.88 29.56 12.28
C GLU A 50 11.15 28.06 12.06
N PRO A 51 10.81 27.16 13.01
CA PRO A 51 11.05 25.73 12.84
C PRO A 51 10.39 25.26 11.54
N ARG A 52 11.21 24.83 10.57
CA ARG A 52 10.72 24.20 9.34
C ARG A 52 10.02 22.90 9.73
N GLU A 53 8.71 22.99 9.95
CA GLU A 53 7.86 21.81 9.99
C GLU A 53 7.98 21.14 8.61
N THR A 54 8.48 19.90 8.60
CA THR A 54 8.33 18.96 7.49
C THR A 54 6.92 19.15 6.89
N PRO A 55 6.73 19.31 5.57
CA PRO A 55 5.39 19.52 5.01
C PRO A 55 4.46 18.45 5.55
N ALA A 56 3.57 18.83 6.46
CA ALA A 56 2.68 17.88 7.10
C ALA A 56 1.90 17.22 5.98
N ILE A 57 2.09 15.91 5.79
CA ILE A 57 1.33 15.15 4.81
C ILE A 57 -0.14 15.38 5.15
N ARG A 58 -0.84 16.15 4.31
CA ARG A 58 -2.24 16.51 4.56
C ARG A 58 -3.06 15.23 4.60
N LYS A 59 -3.43 14.82 5.81
CA LYS A 59 -4.32 13.69 6.05
C LYS A 59 -5.71 14.04 5.50
N CYS A 60 -6.30 13.13 4.73
CA CYS A 60 -7.69 13.31 4.29
C CYS A 60 -8.61 13.37 5.52
N SER A 61 -9.58 14.26 5.49
CA SER A 61 -10.64 14.32 6.49
C SER A 61 -11.74 13.29 6.20
N TYR A 62 -12.49 12.90 7.23
CA TYR A 62 -13.67 12.07 7.05
C TYR A 62 -14.71 12.73 6.13
N LYS A 63 -14.81 14.07 6.16
CA LYS A 63 -15.69 14.84 5.26
C LYS A 63 -15.30 14.69 3.79
N GLU A 64 -14.01 14.74 3.47
CA GLU A 64 -13.50 14.53 2.10
C GLU A 64 -13.69 13.08 1.63
N PHE A 65 -13.61 12.11 2.55
CA PHE A 65 -13.96 10.73 2.26
C PHE A 65 -15.46 10.59 1.96
N MET A 66 -16.34 11.16 2.79
CA MET A 66 -17.79 11.08 2.61
C MET A 66 -18.29 11.86 1.40
N SER A 67 -17.66 12.97 1.03
CA SER A 67 -18.01 13.73 -0.18
C SER A 67 -17.77 12.92 -1.47
N CYS A 68 -16.88 11.93 -1.41
CA CYS A 68 -16.67 10.98 -2.50
C CYS A 68 -17.74 9.87 -2.57
N GLN A 69 -18.76 9.90 -1.71
CA GLN A 69 -19.89 8.99 -1.68
C GLN A 69 -19.46 7.51 -1.59
N PRO A 70 -18.90 7.08 -0.45
CA PRO A 70 -18.59 5.69 -0.21
C PRO A 70 -19.87 4.85 -0.20
N PHE A 71 -19.72 3.57 -0.50
CA PHE A 71 -20.82 2.62 -0.50
C PHE A 71 -20.86 1.87 0.82
N ASN A 72 -22.05 1.70 1.40
CA ASN A 72 -22.22 0.97 2.65
C ASN A 72 -22.17 -0.55 2.43
N PHE A 73 -21.64 -1.29 3.40
CA PHE A 73 -21.62 -2.75 3.37
C PHE A 73 -22.44 -3.32 4.53
N LYS A 74 -23.26 -4.32 4.22
CA LYS A 74 -24.27 -4.93 5.11
C LYS A 74 -24.17 -6.44 5.19
N GLU A 75 -23.02 -7.02 4.78
CA GLU A 75 -22.65 -8.45 4.79
C GLU A 75 -23.51 -9.44 3.98
N THR A 76 -24.83 -9.22 3.88
CA THR A 76 -25.82 -10.02 3.13
C THR A 76 -25.57 -10.18 1.63
N GLU A 77 -24.56 -9.51 1.07
CA GLU A 77 -24.17 -9.61 -0.34
C GLU A 77 -23.05 -10.66 -0.58
N GLY A 78 -22.58 -11.32 0.49
CA GLY A 78 -21.56 -12.37 0.43
C GLY A 78 -20.21 -11.91 -0.12
N VAL A 79 -19.39 -12.86 -0.56
CA VAL A 79 -18.02 -12.60 -1.07
C VAL A 79 -18.01 -11.63 -2.25
N VAL A 80 -18.99 -11.75 -3.15
CA VAL A 80 -19.10 -10.87 -4.33
C VAL A 80 -19.39 -9.43 -3.90
N GLY A 81 -20.29 -9.24 -2.93
CA GLY A 81 -20.55 -7.94 -2.32
C GLY A 81 -19.32 -7.35 -1.63
N LEU A 82 -18.59 -8.18 -0.87
CA LEU A 82 -17.37 -7.76 -0.19
C LEU A 82 -16.28 -7.30 -1.17
N ILE A 83 -16.04 -8.06 -2.24
CA ILE A 83 -15.08 -7.69 -3.30
C ILE A 83 -15.49 -6.38 -3.97
N ARG A 84 -16.78 -6.21 -4.27
CA ARG A 84 -17.31 -4.99 -4.89
C ARG A 84 -17.14 -3.79 -3.97
N TRP A 85 -17.51 -3.93 -2.70
CA TRP A 85 -17.34 -2.89 -1.68
C TRP A 85 -15.87 -2.49 -1.58
N PHE A 86 -14.95 -3.46 -1.47
CA PHE A 86 -13.53 -3.18 -1.34
C PHE A 86 -12.99 -2.37 -2.52
N LYS A 87 -13.25 -2.81 -3.76
CA LYS A 87 -12.82 -2.10 -4.98
C LYS A 87 -13.37 -0.68 -5.04
N ARG A 88 -14.64 -0.49 -4.65
CA ARG A 88 -15.27 0.84 -4.64
C ARG A 88 -14.67 1.74 -3.57
N THR A 89 -14.39 1.20 -2.39
CA THR A 89 -13.74 1.91 -1.28
C THR A 89 -12.29 2.29 -1.62
N GLU A 90 -11.54 1.44 -2.34
CA GLU A 90 -10.21 1.81 -2.87
C GLU A 90 -10.27 3.01 -3.83
N SER A 91 -11.27 3.03 -4.73
CA SER A 91 -11.51 4.18 -5.62
C SER A 91 -11.86 5.46 -4.84
N VAL A 92 -12.67 5.35 -3.77
CA VAL A 92 -12.97 6.46 -2.86
C VAL A 92 -11.69 7.00 -2.22
N PHE A 93 -10.83 6.13 -1.68
CA PHE A 93 -9.56 6.57 -1.07
C PHE A 93 -8.63 7.27 -2.04
N SER A 94 -8.59 6.81 -3.30
CA SER A 94 -7.81 7.47 -4.35
C SER A 94 -8.32 8.90 -4.61
N ARG A 95 -9.64 9.06 -4.76
CA ARG A 95 -10.27 10.37 -5.03
C ARG A 95 -10.15 11.33 -3.85
N SER A 96 -10.31 10.85 -2.63
CA SER A 96 -10.19 11.66 -1.41
C SER A 96 -8.75 11.85 -0.93
N LYS A 97 -7.75 11.28 -1.65
CA LYS A 97 -6.33 11.31 -1.30
C LYS A 97 -6.05 10.83 0.12
N CYS A 98 -6.71 9.73 0.53
CA CYS A 98 -6.54 9.22 1.88
C CYS A 98 -5.20 8.53 2.12
N THR A 99 -4.54 8.96 3.19
CA THR A 99 -3.33 8.34 3.71
C THR A 99 -3.65 6.98 4.31
N LYS A 100 -2.64 6.11 4.42
CA LYS A 100 -2.81 4.70 4.84
C LYS A 100 -3.49 4.57 6.21
N ASP A 101 -3.15 5.46 7.12
CA ASP A 101 -3.65 5.54 8.51
C ASP A 101 -5.11 6.02 8.62
N CYS A 102 -5.70 6.58 7.56
CA CYS A 102 -7.14 6.87 7.52
C CYS A 102 -7.99 5.69 7.05
N LYS A 103 -7.41 4.77 6.26
CA LYS A 103 -8.20 3.88 5.41
C LYS A 103 -9.12 2.97 6.20
N VAL A 104 -8.58 2.19 7.14
CA VAL A 104 -9.40 1.26 7.94
C VAL A 104 -10.48 2.01 8.70
N LYS A 105 -10.10 3.05 9.45
CA LYS A 105 -11.02 3.89 10.23
C LYS A 105 -12.19 4.44 9.40
N PHE A 106 -11.92 4.90 8.18
CA PHE A 106 -12.95 5.49 7.34
C PHE A 106 -13.80 4.45 6.63
N ALA A 107 -13.19 3.35 6.16
CA ALA A 107 -13.92 2.24 5.56
C ALA A 107 -14.89 1.59 6.55
N THR A 108 -14.48 1.37 7.80
CA THR A 108 -15.33 0.73 8.81
C THR A 108 -16.53 1.60 9.18
N GLY A 109 -16.44 2.93 9.01
CA GLY A 109 -17.57 3.84 9.11
C GLY A 109 -18.66 3.65 8.04
N THR A 110 -18.42 2.80 7.03
CA THR A 110 -19.39 2.42 6.00
C THR A 110 -20.07 1.08 6.29
N PHE A 111 -19.68 0.40 7.37
CA PHE A 111 -20.35 -0.82 7.80
C PHE A 111 -21.70 -0.51 8.41
N THR A 112 -22.66 -1.37 8.12
CA THR A 112 -24.03 -1.28 8.61
C THR A 112 -24.51 -2.67 9.04
N LYS A 113 -25.44 -2.71 10.00
CA LYS A 113 -26.07 -3.95 10.47
C LYS A 113 -25.04 -5.00 10.90
N GLU A 114 -25.11 -6.21 10.35
CA GLU A 114 -24.29 -7.37 10.70
C GLU A 114 -22.79 -7.08 10.54
N ALA A 115 -22.40 -6.38 9.47
CA ALA A 115 -21.01 -5.97 9.23
C ALA A 115 -20.47 -5.03 10.32
N LEU A 116 -21.32 -4.16 10.87
CA LEU A 116 -20.92 -3.25 11.95
C LEU A 116 -20.79 -4.02 13.28
N SER A 117 -21.74 -4.91 13.58
CA SER A 117 -21.66 -5.80 14.74
C SER A 117 -20.39 -6.65 14.71
N TRP A 118 -20.06 -7.21 13.54
CA TRP A 118 -18.83 -7.94 13.31
C TRP A 118 -17.59 -7.10 13.62
N TRP A 119 -17.48 -5.90 13.03
CA TRP A 119 -16.33 -5.02 13.24
C TRP A 119 -16.14 -4.68 14.71
N ASN A 120 -17.22 -4.43 15.44
CA ASN A 120 -17.17 -4.14 16.86
C ASN A 120 -16.65 -5.34 17.68
N SER A 121 -17.10 -6.55 17.35
CA SER A 121 -16.60 -7.79 17.97
C SER A 121 -15.13 -8.02 17.66
N PHE A 122 -14.69 -7.78 16.43
CA PHE A 122 -13.29 -7.89 16.03
C PHE A 122 -12.39 -6.88 16.73
N ALA A 123 -12.84 -5.62 16.84
CA ALA A 123 -12.05 -4.54 17.44
C ALA A 123 -12.05 -4.59 18.98
N GLN A 124 -13.04 -5.20 19.62
CA GLN A 124 -13.14 -5.28 21.08
C GLN A 124 -11.90 -5.91 21.77
N PRO A 125 -11.41 -7.10 21.39
CA PRO A 125 -10.30 -7.74 22.08
C PRO A 125 -8.95 -7.03 21.88
N ILE A 126 -8.74 -6.40 20.73
CA ILE A 126 -7.47 -5.71 20.40
C ILE A 126 -7.50 -4.21 20.72
N GLY A 127 -8.69 -3.64 20.95
CA GLY A 127 -8.91 -2.21 21.11
C GLY A 127 -9.07 -1.47 19.77
N ILE A 128 -9.98 -0.49 19.72
CA ILE A 128 -10.33 0.21 18.48
C ILE A 128 -9.16 1.00 17.86
N GLU A 129 -8.25 1.53 18.69
CA GLU A 129 -7.07 2.26 18.22
C GLU A 129 -6.05 1.33 17.55
N GLU A 130 -5.84 0.12 18.09
CA GLU A 130 -4.99 -0.88 17.44
C GLU A 130 -5.65 -1.46 16.19
N ALA A 131 -6.96 -1.67 16.23
CA ALA A 131 -7.74 -2.10 15.06
C ALA A 131 -7.61 -1.11 13.88
N TYR A 132 -7.53 0.20 14.14
CA TYR A 132 -7.33 1.20 13.10
C TYR A 132 -5.92 1.25 12.50
N LYS A 133 -4.91 0.68 13.17
CA LYS A 133 -3.53 0.59 12.65
C LYS A 133 -3.32 -0.55 11.66
N ILE A 134 -4.30 -1.45 11.51
CA ILE A 134 -4.28 -2.55 10.54
C ILE A 134 -4.01 -1.98 9.13
N ILE A 135 -3.16 -2.67 8.35
CA ILE A 135 -2.74 -2.16 7.04
C ILE A 135 -3.80 -2.53 6.00
N TRP A 136 -4.52 -1.51 5.52
CA TRP A 136 -5.49 -1.67 4.43
C TRP A 136 -4.87 -2.35 3.20
N GLY A 137 -5.44 -3.48 2.78
CA GLY A 137 -5.08 -4.21 1.56
C GLY A 137 -4.17 -5.42 1.76
N ASN A 138 -3.23 -5.41 2.72
CA ASN A 138 -2.42 -6.60 3.03
C ASN A 138 -3.21 -7.57 3.91
N ASP A 139 -3.84 -7.04 4.95
CA ASP A 139 -4.60 -7.84 5.90
C ASP A 139 -5.97 -8.22 5.35
N LEU A 140 -6.55 -7.38 4.48
CA LEU A 140 -7.86 -7.67 3.89
C LEU A 140 -7.81 -8.64 2.69
N LYS A 141 -6.74 -8.64 1.89
CA LYS A 141 -6.52 -9.75 0.92
C LYS A 141 -6.33 -11.06 1.66
N THR A 142 -5.62 -11.03 2.78
CA THR A 142 -5.50 -12.17 3.70
C THR A 142 -6.87 -12.54 4.28
N TYR A 143 -7.70 -11.58 4.67
CA TYR A 143 -9.07 -11.80 5.16
C TYR A 143 -9.98 -12.41 4.08
N VAL A 144 -9.98 -11.88 2.86
CA VAL A 144 -10.75 -12.42 1.73
C VAL A 144 -10.26 -13.83 1.36
N ARG A 145 -8.94 -14.05 1.35
CA ARG A 145 -8.35 -15.38 1.15
C ARG A 145 -8.77 -16.35 2.25
N ARG A 146 -8.69 -15.95 3.51
CA ARG A 146 -9.13 -16.78 4.65
C ARG A 146 -10.62 -17.04 4.59
N PHE A 147 -11.44 -16.03 4.31
CA PHE A 147 -12.88 -16.19 4.13
C PHE A 147 -13.19 -17.18 2.98
N GLN A 148 -12.45 -17.11 1.88
CA GLN A 148 -12.55 -18.06 0.76
C GLN A 148 -12.09 -19.48 1.15
N GLU A 149 -10.97 -19.64 1.84
CA GLU A 149 -10.47 -20.92 2.36
C GLU A 149 -11.51 -21.56 3.30
N LEU A 150 -12.08 -20.76 4.19
CA LEU A 150 -13.11 -21.13 5.14
C LEU A 150 -14.43 -21.51 4.47
N ALA A 151 -14.87 -20.76 3.46
CA ALA A 151 -16.04 -21.09 2.65
C ALA A 151 -15.84 -22.36 1.79
N THR A 152 -14.59 -22.69 1.43
CA THR A 152 -14.25 -23.89 0.66
C THR A 152 -14.25 -25.15 1.54
N LEU A 153 -13.78 -25.04 2.79
CA LEU A 153 -13.72 -26.16 3.73
C LEU A 153 -15.09 -26.68 4.13
N CYS A 154 -16.14 -25.85 4.08
CA CYS A 154 -17.49 -26.29 4.37
C CYS A 154 -18.53 -25.36 3.67
N PRO A 155 -19.12 -25.78 2.54
CA PRO A 155 -19.96 -24.91 1.68
C PRO A 155 -21.22 -24.35 2.34
N THR A 156 -21.67 -24.93 3.44
CA THR A 156 -22.81 -24.45 4.26
C THR A 156 -22.42 -23.31 5.20
N MET A 157 -21.14 -22.96 5.31
CA MET A 157 -20.57 -22.06 6.33
C MET A 157 -20.62 -20.57 6.03
N VAL A 158 -21.30 -20.12 4.98
CA VAL A 158 -21.61 -18.68 4.86
C VAL A 158 -22.45 -18.21 6.09
N SER A 159 -23.10 -19.15 6.78
CA SER A 159 -23.78 -18.97 8.08
C SER A 159 -22.92 -19.34 9.30
N ASP A 160 -21.75 -19.97 9.13
CA ASP A 160 -20.86 -20.44 10.20
C ASP A 160 -19.58 -19.60 10.33
N SER A 161 -19.38 -18.58 9.50
CA SER A 161 -18.30 -17.59 9.65
C SER A 161 -18.36 -16.92 11.04
N GLU A 162 -19.57 -16.67 11.54
CA GLU A 162 -19.84 -16.18 12.89
C GLU A 162 -19.33 -17.17 13.96
N LYS A 163 -19.60 -18.47 13.79
CA LYS A 163 -19.13 -19.52 14.70
C LYS A 163 -17.62 -19.72 14.65
N MET A 164 -16.99 -19.58 13.48
CA MET A 164 -15.54 -19.72 13.35
C MET A 164 -14.76 -18.53 13.89
N MET A 165 -15.30 -17.31 13.79
CA MET A 165 -14.69 -16.17 14.46
C MET A 165 -14.86 -16.24 15.98
N GLU A 166 -16.02 -16.69 16.45
CA GLU A 166 -16.23 -17.06 17.85
C GLU A 166 -15.23 -18.11 18.34
N ALA A 167 -14.95 -19.13 17.53
CA ALA A 167 -13.97 -20.16 17.82
C ALA A 167 -12.52 -19.64 17.84
N PHE A 168 -12.20 -18.67 16.98
CA PHE A 168 -10.88 -18.02 16.94
C PHE A 168 -10.67 -17.06 18.12
N ILE A 169 -11.74 -16.38 18.56
CA ILE A 169 -11.75 -15.51 19.75
C ILE A 169 -11.68 -16.35 21.03
N ARG A 170 -12.39 -17.48 21.09
CA ARG A 170 -12.37 -18.39 22.24
C ARG A 170 -11.17 -19.33 22.29
N GLY A 171 -10.32 -19.32 21.27
CA GLY A 171 -9.23 -20.27 21.10
C GLY A 171 -9.78 -21.67 20.85
N LEU A 172 -9.83 -22.10 19.59
CA LEU A 172 -10.01 -23.52 19.27
C LEU A 172 -8.70 -24.29 19.58
N PRO A 173 -8.82 -25.58 19.95
CA PRO A 173 -7.94 -26.28 20.88
C PRO A 173 -6.44 -26.26 20.54
#